data_AF-A0A8S3ZQC2-F1
#
_entry.id   AF-A0A8S3ZQC2-F1
#
_cell.length_a   1.000
_cell.length_b   1.000
_cell.length_c   1.000
_cell.angle_alpha   90.00
_cell.angle_beta   90.00
_cell.angle_gamma   90.00
#
_symmetry.space_group_name_H-M   'P 1'
#
loop_
_entity.id
_entity.type
_entity.pdbx_description
1 polymer ?
#
loop_
_entity_poly.entity_id
_entity_poly.type
_entity_poly.pdbx_seq_one_letter_code
_entity_poly.pdbx_strand_id
1 'polypeptide(L)'
;MQSLDVIPVGQVAGATSSSHVVRIVHISDTHLGHHVLTPPRPISGNISIRRSNSSDVPNQVVDEKGIDAFEKKSGCLAETSDGGFHKGGVFLSNVRRSRASDYEIPCGDILVHSGDFDWSKHSGRIFRSDNFEEIVQLMNDFFDRFPHKVKIFVAGNHEGCLEKRKIQAVQDRLTSAVYLYNSTYIYEGIHFYGSPYTPFRFMTNARGFIRTSRKIAAHWREIPSRTDVLVTHSPPHGILDLGVTWSARNMPGVSQAFHRVIPSHPCETCGIIHPGRSHWGCPHLREEVLIRIKPTLHLFGHVHEGNGVLTRKGITFSNSSYASMKRPHVFDFYTGF
;
A
#
# COMPACT_ATOMS: atom_id res chain seq x y z
N MET A 1 28.77 -32.23 -16.17
CA MET A 1 29.36 -30.89 -16.01
C MET A 1 29.30 -30.20 -17.35
N GLN A 2 28.25 -29.41 -17.59
CA GLN A 2 28.18 -28.49 -18.72
C GLN A 2 28.16 -27.08 -18.11
N SER A 3 29.17 -26.30 -18.47
CA SER A 3 29.34 -24.91 -18.11
C SER A 3 28.18 -24.10 -18.68
N LEU A 4 27.41 -23.46 -17.80
CA LEU A 4 26.44 -22.44 -18.18
C LEU A 4 27.22 -21.19 -18.56
N ASP A 5 27.15 -20.81 -19.84
CA ASP A 5 27.63 -19.53 -20.33
C ASP A 5 26.88 -18.40 -19.62
N VAL A 6 27.63 -17.65 -18.81
CA VAL A 6 27.18 -16.40 -18.21
C VAL A 6 27.14 -15.35 -19.32
N ILE A 7 25.95 -15.09 -19.86
CA ILE A 7 25.73 -13.94 -20.74
C ILE A 7 25.86 -12.68 -19.87
N PRO A 8 26.79 -11.75 -20.17
CA PRO A 8 26.86 -10.50 -19.46
C PRO A 8 25.58 -9.70 -19.74
N VAL A 9 24.83 -9.37 -18.69
CA VAL A 9 23.71 -8.43 -18.78
C VAL A 9 24.29 -7.09 -19.21
N GLY A 10 23.85 -6.61 -20.37
CA GLY A 10 24.33 -5.38 -20.98
C GLY A 10 24.34 -4.23 -19.98
N GLN A 11 25.48 -3.54 -19.91
CA GLN A 11 25.57 -2.18 -19.40
C GLN A 11 24.57 -1.34 -20.21
N VAL A 12 23.43 -1.01 -19.61
CA VAL A 12 22.60 0.07 -20.14
C VAL A 12 23.33 1.36 -19.82
N ALA A 13 23.55 2.14 -20.88
CA ALA A 13 24.18 3.46 -20.84
C ALA A 13 23.58 4.32 -19.72
N GLY A 14 24.44 5.13 -19.09
CA GLY A 14 24.09 6.00 -17.98
C GLY A 14 22.82 6.82 -18.23
N ALA A 15 22.09 7.09 -17.14
CA ALA A 15 20.92 7.94 -17.12
C ALA A 15 21.13 9.18 -18.01
N THR A 16 20.38 9.26 -19.10
CA THR A 16 20.31 10.47 -19.92
C THR A 16 19.64 11.56 -19.08
N SER A 17 19.94 12.82 -19.38
CA SER A 17 19.48 14.02 -18.64
C SER A 17 17.95 14.27 -18.65
N SER A 18 17.13 13.29 -19.01
CA SER A 18 15.68 13.38 -19.19
C SER A 18 14.85 12.42 -18.33
N SER A 19 15.48 11.55 -17.53
CA SER A 19 14.73 10.63 -16.64
C SER A 19 14.22 11.39 -15.41
N HIS A 20 12.91 11.45 -15.23
CA HIS A 20 12.29 12.00 -14.03
C HIS A 20 11.99 10.87 -13.04
N VAL A 21 12.20 11.13 -11.74
CA VAL A 21 11.93 10.15 -10.67
C VAL A 21 10.74 10.63 -9.87
N VAL A 22 9.71 9.77 -9.78
CA VAL A 22 8.54 9.95 -8.92
C VAL A 22 8.69 9.05 -7.70
N ARG A 23 8.82 9.64 -6.51
CA ARG A 23 8.92 8.91 -5.25
C ARG A 23 7.54 8.60 -4.68
N ILE A 24 7.22 7.31 -4.58
CA ILE A 24 5.97 6.78 -4.02
C ILE A 24 6.23 6.22 -2.62
N VAL A 25 5.57 6.80 -1.62
CA VAL A 25 5.57 6.31 -0.23
C VAL A 25 4.30 5.51 -0.02
N HIS A 26 4.42 4.25 0.40
CA HIS A 26 3.30 3.33 0.60
C HIS A 26 3.13 3.00 2.08
N ILE A 27 1.88 3.10 2.54
CA ILE A 27 1.41 2.69 3.87
C ILE A 27 0.06 1.96 3.73
N SER A 28 -0.32 1.17 4.74
CA SER A 28 -1.63 0.51 4.82
C SER A 28 -1.94 0.16 6.27
N ASP A 29 -3.21 -0.16 6.57
CA ASP A 29 -3.61 -0.74 7.86
C ASP A 29 -3.09 0.10 9.04
N THR A 30 -3.25 1.42 8.95
CA THR A 30 -2.83 2.31 10.03
C THR A 30 -3.72 2.14 11.24
N HIS A 31 -4.97 1.67 11.06
CA HIS A 31 -5.95 1.43 12.12
C HIS A 31 -6.00 2.65 13.07
N LEU A 32 -5.98 2.41 14.38
CA LEU A 32 -5.93 3.44 15.41
C LEU A 32 -4.57 4.13 15.51
N GLY A 33 -3.55 3.71 14.77
CA GLY A 33 -2.20 4.29 14.79
C GLY A 33 -2.02 5.52 13.90
N HIS A 34 -3.04 6.00 13.19
CA HIS A 34 -2.89 7.15 12.29
C HIS A 34 -2.45 8.44 13.02
N HIS A 35 -2.86 8.64 14.28
CA HIS A 35 -2.46 9.82 15.07
C HIS A 35 -1.00 9.77 15.54
N VAL A 36 -0.41 8.58 15.69
CA VAL A 36 1.01 8.45 16.06
C VAL A 36 1.95 8.64 14.88
N LEU A 37 1.46 8.49 13.65
CA LEU A 37 2.25 8.77 12.46
C LEU A 37 2.51 10.27 12.36
N THR A 38 3.77 10.64 12.22
CA THR A 38 4.21 12.04 12.16
C THR A 38 4.70 12.39 10.76
N PRO A 39 4.41 13.60 10.27
CA PRO A 39 5.07 14.09 9.07
C PRO A 39 6.58 14.23 9.30
N PRO A 40 7.38 14.26 8.22
CA PRO A 40 8.81 14.47 8.34
C PRO A 40 9.07 15.85 8.92
N ARG A 41 10.07 15.97 9.81
CA ARG A 41 10.41 17.28 10.37
C ARG A 41 10.82 18.24 9.25
N PRO A 42 10.26 19.47 9.21
CA PRO A 42 10.63 20.46 8.21
C PRO A 42 12.10 20.87 8.38
N ILE A 43 12.72 21.26 7.27
CA ILE A 43 14.16 21.60 7.21
C ILE A 43 14.43 22.97 7.87
N SER A 44 13.44 23.87 7.87
CA SER A 44 13.48 25.16 8.56
C SER A 44 12.08 25.61 9.00
N GLY A 45 11.99 26.21 10.18
CA GLY A 45 10.89 27.09 10.60
C GLY A 45 9.47 26.55 10.52
N ASN A 46 8.50 27.43 10.73
CA ASN A 46 7.08 27.13 10.58
C ASN A 46 6.77 26.79 9.12
N ILE A 47 6.04 25.70 8.89
CA ILE A 47 5.53 25.33 7.56
C ILE A 47 4.10 25.80 7.38
N SER A 48 3.72 26.14 6.15
CA SER A 48 2.35 26.44 5.78
C SER A 48 1.87 25.51 4.67
N ILE A 49 0.64 25.03 4.79
CA ILE A 49 0.01 24.18 3.77
C ILE A 49 -0.84 25.09 2.90
N ARG A 50 -0.44 25.28 1.64
CA ARG A 50 -1.28 25.91 0.62
C ARG A 50 -2.16 24.84 0.00
N ARG A 51 -3.42 24.82 0.41
CA ARG A 51 -4.42 23.91 -0.15
C ARG A 51 -4.77 24.33 -1.58
N SER A 52 -4.76 23.38 -2.49
CA SER A 52 -5.28 23.56 -3.84
C SER A 52 -6.80 23.37 -3.83
N ASN A 53 -7.50 24.18 -4.61
CA ASN A 53 -8.94 24.02 -4.85
C ASN A 53 -9.25 23.06 -6.01
N SER A 54 -8.23 22.52 -6.68
CA SER A 54 -8.37 21.57 -7.78
C SER A 54 -7.87 20.19 -7.34
N SER A 55 -8.63 19.14 -7.68
CA SER A 55 -8.22 17.74 -7.52
C SER A 55 -6.96 17.39 -8.34
N ASP A 56 -6.69 18.18 -9.38
CA ASP A 56 -5.61 17.93 -10.33
C ASP A 56 -4.32 18.65 -9.92
N VAL A 57 -4.41 19.59 -8.97
CA VAL A 57 -3.27 20.36 -8.48
C VAL A 57 -3.00 19.97 -7.02
N PRO A 58 -1.80 19.46 -6.70
CA PRO A 58 -1.48 19.00 -5.36
C PRO A 58 -1.40 20.14 -4.32
N ASN A 59 -1.67 19.82 -3.05
CA ASN A 59 -1.41 20.75 -1.94
C ASN A 59 0.10 21.02 -1.83
N GLN A 60 0.51 22.28 -1.70
CA GLN A 60 1.91 22.64 -1.55
C GLN A 60 2.23 22.87 -0.08
N VAL A 61 3.28 22.23 0.43
CA VAL A 61 3.81 22.56 1.76
C VAL A 61 5.03 23.43 1.57
N VAL A 62 4.86 24.69 1.95
CA VAL A 62 5.88 25.71 1.73
C VAL A 62 6.47 26.18 3.05
N ASP A 63 7.75 26.51 3.01
CA ASP A 63 8.45 27.13 4.13
C ASP A 63 8.00 28.59 4.30
N GLU A 64 8.58 29.28 5.29
CA GLU A 64 8.32 30.70 5.58
C GLU A 64 8.63 31.63 4.38
N LYS A 65 9.38 31.16 3.38
CA LYS A 65 9.75 31.89 2.16
C LYS A 65 8.85 31.55 0.98
N GLY A 66 7.85 30.67 1.16
CA GLY A 66 6.95 30.24 0.10
C GLY A 66 7.56 29.24 -0.88
N ILE A 67 8.70 28.63 -0.53
CA ILE A 67 9.40 27.61 -1.33
C ILE A 67 8.96 26.23 -0.84
N ASP A 68 8.92 25.21 -1.71
CA ASP A 68 8.63 23.83 -1.29
C ASP A 68 9.58 23.42 -0.16
N ALA A 69 9.01 23.17 1.02
CA ALA A 69 9.74 22.92 2.26
C ALA A 69 10.58 21.63 2.22
N PHE A 70 10.44 20.82 1.16
CA PHE A 70 11.05 19.50 1.00
C PHE A 70 11.85 19.34 -0.30
N GLU A 71 11.93 20.36 -1.17
CA GLU A 71 12.65 20.34 -2.46
C GLU A 71 14.11 19.82 -2.31
N LYS A 72 14.80 20.20 -1.23
CA LYS A 72 16.18 19.77 -0.94
C LYS A 72 16.33 18.33 -0.44
N LYS A 73 15.28 17.68 0.05
CA LYS A 73 15.31 16.24 0.44
C LYS A 73 15.03 15.31 -0.75
N SER A 74 14.30 15.78 -1.75
CA SER A 74 14.12 15.07 -3.02
C SER A 74 15.45 14.93 -3.77
N GLY A 75 16.38 15.88 -3.58
CA GLY A 75 17.69 15.90 -4.23
C GLY A 75 18.85 15.20 -3.50
N CYS A 76 18.72 14.71 -2.27
CA CYS A 76 19.86 14.12 -1.54
C CYS A 76 19.41 13.22 -0.36
N LEU A 77 19.23 11.92 -0.64
CA LEU A 77 19.58 10.88 0.32
C LEU A 77 20.65 10.03 -0.37
N ALA A 78 21.91 10.20 0.04
CA ALA A 78 23.04 9.49 -0.53
C ALA A 78 22.81 7.97 -0.48
N GLU A 79 22.83 7.39 -1.68
CA GLU A 79 22.78 5.97 -1.99
C GLU A 79 23.72 5.16 -1.10
N THR A 80 23.24 4.02 -0.61
CA THR A 80 24.12 2.87 -0.43
C THR A 80 23.66 1.86 -1.46
N SER A 81 24.49 1.65 -2.48
CA SER A 81 24.32 0.62 -3.50
C SER A 81 24.28 -0.75 -2.84
N ASP A 82 23.08 -1.25 -2.59
CA ASP A 82 22.83 -2.70 -2.53
C ASP A 82 22.05 -3.07 -3.79
N GLY A 83 22.70 -3.87 -4.64
CA GLY A 83 22.41 -4.03 -6.05
C GLY A 83 21.15 -4.85 -6.36
N GLY A 84 20.00 -4.19 -6.40
CA GLY A 84 18.75 -4.76 -6.91
C GLY A 84 18.14 -3.86 -7.97
N PHE A 85 18.67 -3.87 -9.21
CA PHE A 85 17.93 -3.31 -10.34
C PHE A 85 16.73 -4.22 -10.63
N HIS A 86 15.55 -3.85 -10.13
CA HIS A 86 14.33 -4.59 -10.40
C HIS A 86 13.79 -4.15 -11.77
N LYS A 87 13.72 -5.09 -12.71
CA LYS A 87 13.24 -4.89 -14.08
C LYS A 87 11.87 -4.19 -14.04
N GLY A 88 11.78 -2.97 -14.60
CA GLY A 88 10.57 -2.15 -14.56
C GLY A 88 10.77 -0.69 -14.09
N GLY A 89 11.98 -0.32 -13.67
CA GLY A 89 12.28 1.08 -13.30
C GLY A 89 11.72 1.49 -11.94
N VAL A 90 11.59 0.54 -11.00
CA VAL A 90 11.20 0.81 -9.61
C VAL A 90 12.27 0.30 -8.65
N PHE A 91 12.73 1.17 -7.76
CA PHE A 91 13.71 0.83 -6.73
C PHE A 91 13.11 0.99 -5.34
N LEU A 92 13.33 0.00 -4.48
CA LEU A 92 13.02 0.14 -3.05
C LEU A 92 14.12 0.98 -2.42
N SER A 93 13.80 2.23 -2.08
CA SER A 93 14.75 3.15 -1.47
C SER A 93 14.87 2.79 0.02
N ASN A 94 16.05 2.30 0.41
CA ASN A 94 16.33 2.01 1.82
C ASN A 94 16.36 3.32 2.62
N VAL A 95 15.26 3.63 3.31
CA VAL A 95 15.25 4.69 4.32
C VAL A 95 16.18 4.23 5.45
N ARG A 96 17.35 4.89 5.57
CA ARG A 96 18.36 4.56 6.60
C ARG A 96 17.69 4.45 7.98
N ARG A 97 18.13 3.49 8.79
CA ARG A 97 17.87 3.38 10.24
C ARG A 97 18.40 4.58 11.07
N SER A 98 18.63 5.73 10.46
CA SER A 98 19.22 6.90 11.12
C SER A 98 18.15 7.66 11.90
N ARG A 99 17.94 7.31 13.17
CA ARG A 99 17.24 8.12 14.21
C ARG A 99 15.80 8.60 13.92
N ALA A 100 15.24 8.42 12.73
CA ALA A 100 13.83 8.66 12.43
C ALA A 100 13.00 7.64 13.23
N SER A 101 11.94 8.11 13.87
CA SER A 101 11.06 7.23 14.64
C SER A 101 10.39 6.22 13.70
N ASP A 102 10.04 5.04 14.18
CA ASP A 102 9.22 4.04 13.44
C ASP A 102 7.82 4.58 13.04
N TYR A 103 7.55 5.86 13.31
CA TYR A 103 6.29 6.54 13.09
C TYR A 103 6.43 7.70 12.09
N GLU A 104 7.64 8.06 11.67
CA GLU A 104 7.84 9.12 10.69
C GLU A 104 7.52 8.59 9.28
N ILE A 105 6.65 9.30 8.56
CA ILE A 105 6.42 9.06 7.13
C ILE A 105 7.41 9.92 6.34
N PRO A 106 8.29 9.33 5.51
CA PRO A 106 9.27 10.08 4.74
C PRO A 106 8.61 10.96 3.69
N CYS A 107 9.34 11.97 3.19
CA CYS A 107 8.90 12.76 2.06
C CYS A 107 8.87 11.92 0.77
N GLY A 108 7.94 12.24 -0.11
CA GLY A 108 7.87 11.75 -1.49
C GLY A 108 6.87 12.56 -2.30
N ASP A 109 6.80 12.31 -3.61
CA ASP A 109 5.84 12.96 -4.49
C ASP A 109 4.42 12.46 -4.21
N ILE A 110 4.27 11.15 -3.98
CA ILE A 110 2.96 10.52 -3.77
C ILE A 110 2.96 9.73 -2.46
N LEU A 111 1.95 9.93 -1.61
CA LEU A 111 1.62 9.03 -0.51
C LEU A 111 0.45 8.14 -0.91
N VAL A 112 0.63 6.83 -0.87
CA VAL A 112 -0.42 5.83 -1.13
C VAL A 112 -0.79 5.15 0.17
N HIS A 113 -2.07 5.16 0.50
CA HIS A 113 -2.64 4.40 1.61
C HIS A 113 -3.62 3.34 1.09
N SER A 114 -3.27 2.05 1.21
CA SER A 114 -4.01 0.93 0.61
C SER A 114 -5.05 0.27 1.54
N GLY A 115 -5.80 1.09 2.29
CA GLY A 115 -6.97 0.66 3.06
C GLY A 115 -6.75 0.37 4.53
N ASP A 116 -7.87 0.15 5.24
CA ASP A 116 -7.95 0.00 6.70
C ASP A 116 -7.34 1.20 7.45
N PHE A 117 -7.86 2.38 7.12
CA PHE A 117 -7.57 3.63 7.82
C PHE A 117 -8.19 3.61 9.22
N ASP A 118 -9.44 3.19 9.35
CA ASP A 118 -10.13 3.10 10.64
C ASP A 118 -10.27 1.66 11.14
N TRP A 119 -10.10 1.46 12.45
CA TRP A 119 -10.45 0.20 13.11
C TRP A 119 -11.03 0.44 14.50
N SER A 120 -12.35 0.45 14.57
CA SER A 120 -13.07 0.49 15.83
C SER A 120 -13.02 -0.86 16.56
N LYS A 121 -12.04 -0.99 17.47
CA LYS A 121 -12.17 -1.82 18.69
C LYS A 121 -11.61 -1.15 19.97
N HIS A 122 -10.89 -0.03 19.89
CA HIS A 122 -10.33 0.65 21.08
C HIS A 122 -10.64 2.15 21.18
N SER A 123 -11.65 2.68 20.48
CA SER A 123 -12.04 4.10 20.64
C SER A 123 -12.75 4.41 21.97
N GLY A 124 -12.77 3.49 22.94
CA GLY A 124 -13.54 3.65 24.19
C GLY A 124 -15.05 3.81 23.99
N ARG A 125 -15.53 3.87 22.74
CA ARG A 125 -16.92 3.96 22.36
C ARG A 125 -17.48 2.54 22.24
N ILE A 126 -18.59 2.31 22.91
CA ILE A 126 -19.37 1.05 22.91
C ILE A 126 -19.87 0.70 21.50
N PHE A 127 -19.86 1.67 20.56
CA PHE A 127 -20.33 1.52 19.19
C PHE A 127 -19.26 1.88 18.16
N ARG A 128 -19.20 1.09 17.09
CA ARG A 128 -18.49 1.40 15.84
C ARG A 128 -19.08 2.71 15.30
N SER A 129 -18.29 3.78 15.17
CA SER A 129 -18.77 4.95 14.44
C SER A 129 -18.66 4.62 12.97
N ASP A 130 -19.75 4.18 12.36
CA ASP A 130 -19.87 4.07 10.90
C ASP A 130 -20.29 5.42 10.29
N ASN A 131 -20.10 6.52 11.03
CA ASN A 131 -20.46 7.86 10.58
C ASN A 131 -19.47 8.31 9.51
N PHE A 132 -19.98 8.35 8.29
CA PHE A 132 -19.26 8.79 7.10
C PHE A 132 -18.57 10.15 7.26
N GLU A 133 -19.26 11.15 7.82
CA GLU A 133 -18.70 12.51 7.91
C GLU A 133 -17.55 12.57 8.92
N GLU A 134 -17.67 11.86 10.05
CA GLU A 134 -16.59 11.78 11.06
C GLU A 134 -15.36 11.06 10.48
N ILE A 135 -15.55 9.92 9.82
CA ILE A 135 -14.45 9.15 9.24
C ILE A 135 -13.74 9.94 8.16
N VAL A 136 -14.48 10.56 7.24
CA VAL A 136 -13.86 11.34 6.15
C VAL A 136 -13.14 12.58 6.70
N GLN A 137 -13.67 13.23 7.74
CA GLN A 137 -12.96 14.34 8.39
C GLN A 137 -11.64 13.87 9.01
N LEU A 138 -11.62 12.73 9.71
CA LEU A 138 -10.39 12.15 10.26
C LEU A 138 -9.37 11.82 9.17
N MET A 139 -9.84 11.34 8.02
CA MET A 139 -8.97 11.09 6.87
C MET A 139 -8.38 12.38 6.30
N ASN A 140 -9.18 13.44 6.15
CA ASN A 140 -8.69 14.75 5.73
C ASN A 140 -7.62 15.28 6.69
N ASP A 141 -7.93 15.30 7.98
CA ASP A 141 -7.02 15.74 9.04
C ASP A 141 -5.71 14.93 9.03
N PHE A 142 -5.81 13.63 8.75
CA PHE A 142 -4.64 12.77 8.61
C PHE A 142 -3.79 13.14 7.38
N PHE A 143 -4.39 13.15 6.19
CA PHE A 143 -3.66 13.36 4.93
C PHE A 143 -3.08 14.77 4.80
N ASP A 144 -3.76 15.77 5.37
CA ASP A 144 -3.28 17.16 5.36
C ASP A 144 -1.96 17.36 6.10
N ARG A 145 -1.67 16.54 7.10
CA ARG A 145 -0.38 16.65 7.83
C ARG A 145 0.81 16.32 6.95
N PHE A 146 0.63 15.53 5.89
CA PHE A 146 1.75 15.03 5.09
C PHE A 146 2.03 15.90 3.86
N PRO A 147 3.31 16.16 3.56
CA PRO A 147 3.68 17.14 2.53
C PRO A 147 3.72 16.62 1.10
N HIS A 148 3.38 15.35 0.90
CA HIS A 148 3.33 14.74 -0.43
C HIS A 148 2.44 15.56 -1.36
N LYS A 149 2.86 15.69 -2.62
CA LYS A 149 2.11 16.43 -3.64
C LYS A 149 0.73 15.79 -3.76
N VAL A 150 0.70 14.50 -4.10
CA VAL A 150 -0.55 13.74 -4.21
C VAL A 150 -0.67 12.76 -3.05
N LYS A 151 -1.89 12.59 -2.53
CA LYS A 151 -2.23 11.50 -1.60
C LYS A 151 -3.29 10.65 -2.28
N ILE A 152 -3.07 9.34 -2.33
CA ILE A 152 -3.98 8.37 -2.92
C ILE A 152 -4.49 7.45 -1.81
N PHE A 153 -5.80 7.26 -1.76
CA PHE A 153 -6.44 6.34 -0.83
C PHE A 153 -7.27 5.30 -1.56
N VAL A 154 -7.12 4.04 -1.16
CA VAL A 154 -8.04 2.94 -1.47
C VAL A 154 -8.63 2.45 -0.17
N ALA A 155 -9.93 2.20 -0.12
CA ALA A 155 -10.60 1.66 1.06
C ALA A 155 -10.24 0.20 1.31
N GLY A 156 -10.32 -0.25 2.57
CA GLY A 156 -10.20 -1.64 2.99
C GLY A 156 -11.49 -2.20 3.55
N ASN A 157 -11.43 -3.39 4.16
CA ASN A 157 -12.62 -4.04 4.70
C ASN A 157 -13.20 -3.38 5.96
N HIS A 158 -12.52 -2.37 6.49
CA HIS A 158 -12.98 -1.62 7.64
C HIS A 158 -13.73 -0.34 7.30
N GLU A 159 -13.54 0.23 6.11
CA GLU A 159 -14.24 1.43 5.63
C GLU A 159 -15.65 1.12 5.06
N GLY A 160 -16.44 0.30 5.78
CA GLY A 160 -17.78 -0.09 5.35
C GLY A 160 -18.74 1.10 5.11
N CYS A 161 -18.48 2.26 5.72
CA CYS A 161 -19.22 3.49 5.51
C CYS A 161 -19.09 4.06 4.07
N LEU A 162 -18.07 3.65 3.31
CA LEU A 162 -17.79 4.12 1.95
C LEU A 162 -18.43 3.25 0.85
N GLU A 163 -18.62 1.94 1.10
CA GLU A 163 -18.94 0.95 0.06
C GLU A 163 -20.24 1.22 -0.72
N LYS A 164 -21.24 1.79 -0.05
CA LYS A 164 -22.58 2.05 -0.63
C LYS A 164 -22.73 3.47 -1.18
N ARG A 165 -21.66 4.27 -1.15
CA ARG A 165 -21.69 5.65 -1.61
C ARG A 165 -21.19 5.74 -3.04
N LYS A 166 -21.73 6.71 -3.78
CA LYS A 166 -21.18 7.08 -5.08
C LYS A 166 -19.77 7.64 -4.86
N ILE A 167 -18.83 7.28 -5.74
CA ILE A 167 -17.43 7.74 -5.67
C ILE A 167 -17.35 9.26 -5.54
N GLN A 168 -18.13 10.01 -6.32
CA GLN A 168 -18.16 11.47 -6.27
C GLN A 168 -18.55 11.99 -4.88
N ALA A 169 -19.55 11.39 -4.24
CA ALA A 169 -19.99 11.82 -2.91
C ALA A 169 -18.90 11.60 -1.85
N VAL A 170 -18.05 10.58 -2.01
CA VAL A 170 -16.89 10.37 -1.13
C VAL A 170 -15.81 11.40 -1.45
N GLN A 171 -15.46 11.55 -2.72
CA GLN A 171 -14.40 12.45 -3.18
C GLN A 171 -14.69 13.93 -2.86
N ASP A 172 -15.95 14.36 -2.93
CA ASP A 172 -16.38 15.73 -2.58
C ASP A 172 -16.12 16.06 -1.10
N ARG A 173 -16.07 15.04 -0.21
CA ARG A 173 -15.76 15.23 1.21
C ARG A 173 -14.30 14.93 1.52
N LEU A 174 -13.70 13.92 0.89
CA LEU A 174 -12.29 13.56 1.05
C LEU A 174 -11.44 14.44 0.14
N THR A 175 -11.24 15.69 0.53
CA THR A 175 -10.53 16.69 -0.29
C THR A 175 -9.02 16.60 -0.19
N SER A 176 -8.49 16.00 0.89
CA SER A 176 -7.05 15.89 1.13
C SER A 176 -6.38 14.72 0.38
N ALA A 177 -7.15 13.84 -0.24
CA ALA A 177 -6.65 12.68 -0.98
C ALA A 177 -7.56 12.32 -2.17
N VAL A 178 -6.94 11.75 -3.22
CA VAL A 178 -7.63 11.12 -4.33
C VAL A 178 -8.11 9.74 -3.89
N TYR A 179 -9.42 9.53 -3.90
CA TYR A 179 -10.04 8.25 -3.59
C TYR A 179 -10.18 7.40 -4.84
N LEU A 180 -9.54 6.24 -4.84
CA LEU A 180 -9.70 5.26 -5.92
C LEU A 180 -10.67 4.15 -5.51
N TYR A 181 -11.76 4.03 -6.28
CA TYR A 181 -12.75 2.97 -6.15
C TYR A 181 -13.09 2.41 -7.53
N ASN A 182 -12.37 1.35 -7.92
CA ASN A 182 -12.40 0.75 -9.25
C ASN A 182 -12.14 1.81 -10.34
N SER A 183 -11.21 2.73 -10.06
CA SER A 183 -10.94 3.90 -10.89
C SER A 183 -9.44 4.11 -11.06
N THR A 184 -9.11 4.87 -12.11
CA THR A 184 -7.74 5.21 -12.49
C THR A 184 -7.40 6.62 -12.05
N TYR A 185 -6.13 6.86 -11.73
CA TYR A 185 -5.54 8.18 -11.59
C TYR A 185 -4.19 8.22 -12.31
N ILE A 186 -3.89 9.33 -12.99
CA ILE A 186 -2.66 9.48 -13.77
C ILE A 186 -1.84 10.62 -13.17
N TYR A 187 -0.60 10.34 -12.80
CA TYR A 187 0.35 11.34 -12.31
C TYR A 187 1.63 11.26 -13.11
N GLU A 188 2.02 12.34 -13.78
CA GLU A 188 3.24 12.41 -14.60
C GLU A 188 3.41 11.22 -15.56
N GLY A 189 2.28 10.76 -16.13
CA GLY A 189 2.24 9.63 -17.07
C GLY A 189 2.17 8.23 -16.42
N ILE A 190 2.27 8.11 -15.10
CA ILE A 190 2.12 6.85 -14.34
C ILE A 190 0.64 6.54 -14.14
N HIS A 191 0.19 5.36 -14.56
CA HIS A 191 -1.21 4.91 -14.46
C HIS A 191 -1.43 4.13 -13.16
N PHE A 192 -2.10 4.76 -12.21
CA PHE A 192 -2.57 4.13 -10.98
C PHE A 192 -3.97 3.56 -11.19
N TYR A 193 -4.23 2.35 -10.71
CA TYR A 193 -5.59 1.82 -10.59
C TYR A 193 -5.83 1.34 -9.16
N GLY A 194 -6.97 1.71 -8.57
CA GLY A 194 -7.28 1.38 -7.18
C GLY A 194 -8.58 0.61 -7.01
N SER A 195 -8.57 -0.45 -6.18
CA SER A 195 -9.79 -1.21 -5.86
C SER A 195 -9.80 -1.78 -4.43
N PRO A 196 -10.91 -1.61 -3.69
CA PRO A 196 -10.96 -1.89 -2.25
C PRO A 196 -11.31 -3.34 -1.87
N TYR A 197 -11.64 -4.19 -2.84
CA TYR A 197 -12.29 -5.46 -2.53
C TYR A 197 -11.40 -6.47 -1.81
N THR A 198 -12.03 -7.23 -0.92
CA THR A 198 -11.42 -8.31 -0.15
C THR A 198 -12.20 -9.62 -0.28
N PRO A 199 -11.54 -10.78 -0.41
CA PRO A 199 -12.23 -12.06 -0.51
C PRO A 199 -12.97 -12.37 0.80
N PHE A 200 -14.19 -12.88 0.68
CA PHE A 200 -14.95 -13.37 1.82
C PHE A 200 -14.18 -14.44 2.60
N ARG A 201 -14.17 -14.30 3.93
CA ARG A 201 -13.63 -15.28 4.87
C ARG A 201 -14.68 -15.60 5.92
N PHE A 202 -14.80 -16.88 6.23
CA PHE A 202 -15.66 -17.34 7.30
C PHE A 202 -15.17 -16.76 8.64
N MET A 203 -16.09 -16.26 9.47
CA MET A 203 -15.81 -15.70 10.82
C MET A 203 -14.96 -14.41 10.85
N THR A 204 -15.02 -13.57 9.80
CA THR A 204 -14.50 -12.19 9.88
C THR A 204 -15.52 -11.22 10.48
N ASN A 205 -15.03 -10.26 11.28
CA ASN A 205 -15.84 -9.17 11.82
C ASN A 205 -15.85 -7.92 10.92
N ALA A 206 -15.05 -7.93 9.85
CA ALA A 206 -15.04 -6.87 8.85
C ALA A 206 -16.24 -7.04 7.90
N ARG A 207 -16.74 -5.93 7.34
CA ARG A 207 -17.95 -5.96 6.50
C ARG A 207 -17.84 -5.12 5.23
N GLY A 208 -16.94 -4.15 5.17
CA GLY A 208 -16.77 -3.29 3.99
C GLY A 208 -16.12 -4.05 2.84
N PHE A 209 -16.60 -3.85 1.62
CA PHE A 209 -15.99 -4.28 0.37
C PHE A 209 -15.66 -5.79 0.30
N ILE A 210 -16.39 -6.61 1.06
CA ILE A 210 -16.21 -8.06 1.03
C ILE A 210 -16.99 -8.67 -0.13
N ARG A 211 -16.33 -9.51 -0.94
CA ARG A 211 -16.95 -10.16 -2.09
C ARG A 211 -16.71 -11.66 -2.09
N THR A 212 -17.71 -12.41 -2.55
CA THR A 212 -17.56 -13.85 -2.81
C THR A 212 -16.69 -14.08 -4.05
N SER A 213 -16.13 -15.28 -4.17
CA SER A 213 -15.19 -15.67 -5.24
C SER A 213 -15.66 -15.26 -6.66
N ARG A 214 -16.93 -15.50 -7.02
CA ARG A 214 -17.45 -15.12 -8.35
C ARG A 214 -17.54 -13.59 -8.54
N LYS A 215 -18.02 -12.87 -7.52
CA LYS A 215 -18.21 -11.42 -7.60
C LYS A 215 -16.88 -10.67 -7.62
N ILE A 216 -15.93 -11.11 -6.80
CA ILE A 216 -14.62 -10.47 -6.74
C ILE A 216 -13.84 -10.64 -8.06
N ALA A 217 -13.95 -11.81 -8.70
CA ALA A 217 -13.37 -12.06 -10.02
C ALA A 217 -13.95 -11.17 -11.13
N ALA A 218 -15.21 -10.72 -11.01
CA ALA A 218 -15.78 -9.76 -11.96
C ALA A 218 -15.08 -8.40 -11.86
N HIS A 219 -14.87 -7.91 -10.64
CA HIS A 219 -14.17 -6.65 -10.41
C HIS A 219 -12.71 -6.69 -10.88
N TRP A 220 -11.99 -7.80 -10.66
CA TRP A 220 -10.59 -7.89 -11.11
C TRP A 220 -10.44 -7.91 -12.64
N ARG A 221 -11.46 -8.37 -13.37
CA ARG A 221 -11.50 -8.29 -14.84
C ARG A 221 -11.68 -6.86 -15.36
N GLU A 222 -12.20 -5.95 -14.54
CA GLU A 222 -12.40 -4.53 -14.90
C GLU A 222 -11.08 -3.73 -14.83
N ILE A 223 -10.03 -4.27 -14.21
CA ILE A 223 -8.73 -3.58 -14.12
C ILE A 223 -8.17 -3.38 -15.55
N PRO A 224 -7.85 -2.15 -15.97
CA PRO A 224 -7.26 -1.89 -17.29
C PRO A 224 -5.92 -2.59 -17.47
N SER A 225 -5.61 -3.02 -18.70
CA SER A 225 -4.28 -3.58 -19.02
C SER A 225 -3.16 -2.55 -18.87
N ARG A 226 -3.46 -1.28 -19.12
CA ARG A 226 -2.56 -0.15 -18.86
C ARG A 226 -2.68 0.25 -17.38
N THR A 227 -1.93 -0.42 -16.52
CA THR A 227 -1.81 -0.10 -15.10
C THR A 227 -0.36 -0.31 -14.69
N ASP A 228 0.32 0.77 -14.34
CA ASP A 228 1.72 0.76 -13.92
C ASP A 228 1.83 0.47 -12.42
N VAL A 229 0.92 1.08 -11.64
CA VAL A 229 0.81 0.90 -10.19
C VAL A 229 -0.59 0.44 -9.83
N LEU A 230 -0.72 -0.82 -9.41
CA LEU A 230 -1.98 -1.36 -8.90
C LEU A 230 -2.05 -1.15 -7.39
N VAL A 231 -3.15 -0.61 -6.88
CA VAL A 231 -3.41 -0.42 -5.45
C VAL A 231 -4.64 -1.22 -5.06
N THR A 232 -4.48 -2.25 -4.24
CA THR A 232 -5.61 -3.03 -3.72
C THR A 232 -5.50 -3.14 -2.22
N HIS A 233 -6.60 -3.30 -1.50
CA HIS A 233 -6.47 -3.60 -0.07
C HIS A 233 -5.97 -5.03 0.15
N SER A 234 -6.59 -6.00 -0.54
CA SER A 234 -6.21 -7.40 -0.44
C SER A 234 -4.96 -7.76 -1.26
N PRO A 235 -4.10 -8.65 -0.75
CA PRO A 235 -2.99 -9.19 -1.52
C PRO A 235 -3.45 -10.22 -2.57
N PRO A 236 -2.65 -10.43 -3.63
CA PRO A 236 -2.75 -11.63 -4.47
C PRO A 236 -2.46 -12.89 -3.65
N HIS A 237 -3.16 -13.99 -3.94
CA HIS A 237 -2.91 -15.27 -3.28
C HIS A 237 -1.48 -15.77 -3.48
N GLY A 238 -0.84 -16.22 -2.40
CA GLY A 238 0.54 -16.72 -2.42
C GLY A 238 1.61 -15.64 -2.56
N ILE A 239 1.28 -14.36 -2.33
CA ILE A 239 2.17 -13.21 -2.39
C ILE A 239 1.98 -12.37 -1.13
N LEU A 240 2.93 -12.43 -0.20
CA LEU A 240 2.92 -11.63 1.05
C LEU A 240 1.57 -11.70 1.81
N ASP A 241 0.92 -12.86 1.77
CA ASP A 241 -0.46 -13.04 2.22
C ASP A 241 -0.60 -14.14 3.28
N LEU A 242 0.49 -14.56 3.92
CA LEU A 242 0.44 -15.60 4.94
C LEU A 242 0.01 -15.00 6.29
N GLY A 243 -1.26 -15.18 6.66
CA GLY A 243 -1.85 -14.65 7.90
C GLY A 243 -2.16 -15.75 8.93
N VAL A 244 -2.23 -15.37 10.21
CA VAL A 244 -2.60 -16.29 11.30
C VAL A 244 -4.06 -16.71 11.17
N THR A 245 -4.35 -18.00 11.22
CA THR A 245 -5.71 -18.53 11.12
C THR A 245 -6.59 -18.07 12.28
N TRP A 246 -7.90 -18.03 12.05
CA TRP A 246 -8.87 -17.60 13.05
C TRP A 246 -8.79 -18.43 14.35
N SER A 247 -8.63 -19.75 14.24
CA SER A 247 -8.50 -20.66 15.39
C SER A 247 -7.23 -20.39 16.19
N ALA A 248 -6.09 -20.21 15.50
CA ALA A 248 -4.84 -19.83 16.14
C ALA A 248 -4.93 -18.46 16.84
N ARG A 249 -5.70 -17.52 16.27
CA ARG A 249 -5.87 -16.17 16.82
C ARG A 249 -6.80 -16.11 18.03
N ASN A 250 -7.93 -16.82 18.01
CA ASN A 250 -8.97 -16.70 19.05
C ASN A 250 -8.95 -17.84 20.09
N MET A 251 -8.34 -18.99 19.76
CA MET A 251 -8.24 -20.16 20.64
C MET A 251 -6.81 -20.72 20.63
N PRO A 252 -5.80 -19.94 21.05
CA PRO A 252 -4.39 -20.30 20.86
C PRO A 252 -4.00 -21.62 21.55
N GLY A 253 -4.48 -21.86 22.78
CA GLY A 253 -4.18 -23.11 23.50
C GLY A 253 -4.77 -24.35 22.82
N VAL A 254 -6.01 -24.24 22.32
CA VAL A 254 -6.68 -25.33 21.60
C VAL A 254 -6.03 -25.55 20.24
N SER A 255 -5.76 -24.49 19.49
CA SER A 255 -5.05 -24.57 18.21
C SER A 255 -3.66 -25.18 18.36
N GLN A 256 -2.90 -24.80 19.39
CA GLN A 256 -1.58 -25.37 19.66
C GLN A 256 -1.66 -26.86 20.04
N ALA A 257 -2.65 -27.26 20.84
CA ALA A 257 -2.88 -28.68 21.15
C ALA A 257 -3.24 -29.47 19.88
N PHE A 258 -4.13 -28.95 19.03
CA PHE A 258 -4.47 -29.57 17.75
C PHE A 258 -3.26 -29.73 16.82
N HIS A 259 -2.41 -28.71 16.70
CA HIS A 259 -1.20 -28.77 15.86
C HIS A 259 -0.12 -29.73 16.38
N ARG A 260 -0.15 -30.10 17.66
CA ARG A 260 0.75 -31.13 18.23
C ARG A 260 0.27 -32.56 17.93
N VAL A 261 -1.04 -32.75 17.75
CA VAL A 261 -1.67 -34.08 17.62
C VAL A 261 -1.99 -34.41 16.17
N ILE A 262 -2.34 -33.42 15.35
CA ILE A 262 -2.66 -33.60 13.93
C ILE A 262 -1.43 -33.27 13.08
N PRO A 263 -0.94 -34.20 12.24
CA PRO A 263 0.16 -33.94 11.31
C PRO A 263 -0.14 -32.72 10.44
N SER A 264 0.80 -31.78 10.40
CA SER A 264 0.66 -30.61 9.54
C SER A 264 1.00 -31.01 8.10
N HIS A 265 0.03 -30.90 7.20
CA HIS A 265 0.26 -31.17 5.78
C HIS A 265 0.92 -29.96 5.09
N PRO A 266 1.78 -30.19 4.07
CA PRO A 266 2.29 -29.12 3.23
C PRO A 266 1.14 -28.30 2.64
N CYS A 267 1.29 -26.97 2.63
CA CYS A 267 0.31 -26.11 1.98
C CYS A 267 0.23 -26.40 0.48
N GLU A 268 -0.98 -26.56 -0.06
CA GLU A 268 -1.20 -26.78 -1.50
C GLU A 268 -0.67 -25.62 -2.37
N THR A 269 -0.58 -24.40 -1.82
CA THR A 269 -0.15 -23.20 -2.55
C THR A 269 1.36 -23.08 -2.67
N CYS A 270 2.09 -23.36 -1.59
CA CYS A 270 3.54 -23.10 -1.51
C CYS A 270 4.39 -24.34 -1.19
N GLY A 271 3.77 -25.48 -0.85
CA GLY A 271 4.46 -26.70 -0.46
C GLY A 271 5.14 -26.63 0.92
N ILE A 272 4.97 -25.53 1.65
CA ILE A 272 5.58 -25.32 2.96
C ILE A 272 4.55 -25.61 4.05
N ILE A 273 5.00 -26.25 5.13
CA ILE A 273 4.19 -26.44 6.33
C ILE A 273 4.21 -25.13 7.14
N HIS A 274 3.04 -24.52 7.31
CA HIS A 274 2.88 -23.31 8.12
C HIS A 274 1.78 -23.49 9.19
N PRO A 275 2.10 -24.12 10.34
CA PRO A 275 1.11 -24.45 11.37
C PRO A 275 0.42 -23.19 11.89
N GLY A 276 -0.91 -23.23 12.00
CA GLY A 276 -1.71 -22.11 12.48
C GLY A 276 -1.80 -20.91 11.54
N ARG A 277 -1.27 -21.00 10.31
CA ARG A 277 -1.35 -19.95 9.29
C ARG A 277 -2.01 -20.45 8.00
N SER A 278 -2.54 -19.54 7.20
CA SER A 278 -3.06 -19.83 5.87
C SER A 278 -2.87 -18.65 4.94
N HIS A 279 -3.03 -18.86 3.63
CA HIS A 279 -2.98 -17.80 2.63
C HIS A 279 -4.27 -16.96 2.67
N TRP A 280 -4.08 -15.64 2.71
CA TRP A 280 -5.14 -14.65 2.90
C TRP A 280 -5.61 -14.00 1.61
N GLY A 281 -4.76 -14.04 0.58
CA GLY A 281 -4.95 -13.33 -0.66
C GLY A 281 -5.96 -13.96 -1.61
N CYS A 282 -6.27 -13.22 -2.67
CA CYS A 282 -7.26 -13.62 -3.67
C CYS A 282 -6.62 -14.38 -4.85
N PRO A 283 -7.06 -15.62 -5.15
CA PRO A 283 -6.55 -16.38 -6.30
C PRO A 283 -6.83 -15.71 -7.65
N HIS A 284 -8.03 -15.14 -7.81
CA HIS A 284 -8.41 -14.42 -9.03
C HIS A 284 -7.54 -13.17 -9.25
N LEU A 285 -7.26 -12.41 -8.19
CA LEU A 285 -6.36 -11.25 -8.28
C LEU A 285 -4.94 -11.68 -8.70
N ARG A 286 -4.45 -12.80 -8.15
CA ARG A 286 -3.15 -13.35 -8.53
C ARG A 286 -3.06 -13.69 -10.02
N GLU A 287 -4.11 -14.29 -10.57
CA GLU A 287 -4.15 -14.62 -12.00
C GLU A 287 -4.09 -13.36 -12.85
N GLU A 288 -4.96 -12.39 -12.57
CA GLU A 288 -5.02 -11.09 -13.25
C GLU A 288 -3.67 -10.36 -13.22
N VAL A 289 -3.04 -10.29 -12.05
CA VAL A 289 -1.77 -9.57 -11.85
C VAL A 289 -0.59 -10.29 -12.50
N LEU A 290 -0.48 -11.61 -12.36
CA LEU A 290 0.68 -12.35 -12.87
C LEU A 290 0.60 -12.66 -14.37
N ILE A 291 -0.60 -12.66 -14.96
CA ILE A 291 -0.81 -13.09 -16.35
C ILE A 291 -1.20 -11.93 -17.25
N ARG A 292 -2.20 -11.12 -16.86
CA ARG A 292 -2.80 -10.10 -17.74
C ARG A 292 -2.24 -8.71 -17.52
N ILE A 293 -2.35 -8.17 -16.30
CA ILE A 293 -2.07 -6.77 -16.00
C ILE A 293 -0.56 -6.52 -15.88
N LYS A 294 0.14 -7.36 -15.10
CA LYS A 294 1.59 -7.27 -14.85
C LYS A 294 2.05 -5.83 -14.54
N PRO A 295 1.48 -5.18 -13.51
CA PRO A 295 1.89 -3.84 -13.12
C PRO A 295 3.36 -3.86 -12.69
N THR A 296 4.07 -2.75 -12.86
CA THR A 296 5.43 -2.63 -12.33
C THR A 296 5.43 -2.71 -10.81
N LEU A 297 4.41 -2.11 -10.17
CA LEU A 297 4.26 -2.06 -8.72
C LEU A 297 2.84 -2.44 -8.29
N HIS A 298 2.71 -3.31 -7.29
CA HIS A 298 1.43 -3.68 -6.68
C HIS A 298 1.47 -3.40 -5.18
N LEU A 299 0.70 -2.41 -4.73
CA LEU A 299 0.63 -1.90 -3.37
C LEU A 299 -0.63 -2.40 -2.65
N PHE A 300 -0.46 -3.02 -1.48
CA PHE A 300 -1.56 -3.56 -0.68
C PHE A 300 -1.24 -3.70 0.82
N GLY A 301 -2.20 -4.21 1.59
CA GLY A 301 -2.04 -4.49 3.01
C GLY A 301 -2.84 -5.72 3.44
N HIS A 302 -3.79 -5.52 4.36
CA HIS A 302 -4.76 -6.50 4.87
C HIS A 302 -4.16 -7.63 5.74
N VAL A 303 -3.04 -8.21 5.33
CA VAL A 303 -2.40 -9.34 6.00
C VAL A 303 -1.21 -8.84 6.80
N HIS A 304 -1.42 -8.60 8.09
CA HIS A 304 -0.49 -7.84 8.92
C HIS A 304 0.86 -8.53 9.06
N GLU A 305 0.86 -9.86 9.19
CA GLU A 305 2.06 -10.69 9.26
C GLU A 305 2.81 -10.80 7.92
N GLY A 306 2.16 -10.39 6.84
CA GLY A 306 2.72 -10.37 5.49
C GLY A 306 3.49 -9.10 5.15
N ASN A 307 3.64 -8.14 6.07
CA ASN A 307 4.36 -6.90 5.82
C ASN A 307 5.75 -7.16 5.22
N GLY A 308 6.02 -6.54 4.08
CA GLY A 308 7.28 -6.69 3.36
C GLY A 308 7.19 -6.28 1.89
N VAL A 309 8.30 -6.47 1.18
CA VAL A 309 8.42 -6.23 -0.25
C VAL A 309 8.97 -7.49 -0.92
N LEU A 310 8.38 -7.86 -2.06
CA LEU A 310 8.78 -9.03 -2.84
C LEU A 310 8.73 -8.69 -4.32
N THR A 311 9.79 -9.00 -5.07
CA THR A 311 9.73 -8.94 -6.54
C THR A 311 9.59 -10.33 -7.13
N ARG A 312 8.60 -10.52 -8.00
CA ARG A 312 8.34 -11.80 -8.67
C ARG A 312 7.84 -11.56 -10.08
N LYS A 313 8.41 -12.26 -11.07
CA LYS A 313 8.04 -12.14 -12.49
C LYS A 313 8.08 -10.69 -13.03
N GLY A 314 9.01 -9.88 -12.54
CA GLY A 314 9.14 -8.47 -12.94
C GLY A 314 8.12 -7.51 -12.31
N ILE A 315 7.34 -7.98 -11.34
CA ILE A 315 6.38 -7.17 -10.57
C ILE A 315 6.92 -7.02 -9.16
N THR A 316 6.96 -5.80 -8.64
CA THR A 316 7.29 -5.53 -7.24
C THR A 316 6.00 -5.44 -6.44
N PHE A 317 5.88 -6.27 -5.41
CA PHE A 317 4.74 -6.34 -4.52
C PHE A 317 5.10 -5.74 -3.17
N SER A 318 4.21 -4.95 -2.59
CA SER A 318 4.41 -4.26 -1.32
C SER A 318 3.21 -4.48 -0.42
N ASN A 319 3.41 -5.23 0.67
CA ASN A 319 2.47 -5.28 1.78
C ASN A 319 2.96 -4.30 2.84
N SER A 320 2.32 -3.14 2.97
CA SER A 320 2.76 -2.10 3.91
C SER A 320 1.85 -2.00 5.14
N SER A 321 1.34 -3.13 5.64
CA SER A 321 0.48 -3.13 6.83
C SER A 321 1.22 -2.64 8.08
N TYR A 322 0.76 -1.51 8.64
CA TYR A 322 1.33 -0.87 9.83
C TYR A 322 0.94 -1.53 11.16
N ALA A 323 0.03 -2.50 11.12
CA ALA A 323 -0.46 -3.17 12.31
C ALA A 323 0.61 -4.03 13.01
N SER A 324 1.47 -4.70 12.25
CA SER A 324 2.53 -5.56 12.80
C SER A 324 3.92 -4.95 12.70
N MET A 325 4.24 -4.24 11.62
CA MET A 325 5.52 -3.55 11.45
C MET A 325 5.28 -2.13 10.98
N LYS A 326 5.71 -1.15 11.79
CA LYS A 326 5.46 0.27 11.56
C LYS A 326 6.56 0.84 10.68
N ARG A 327 6.51 0.54 9.38
CA ARG A 327 7.51 1.02 8.42
C ARG A 327 6.85 1.34 7.08
N PRO A 328 7.09 2.53 6.53
CA PRO A 328 6.62 2.87 5.20
C PRO A 328 7.54 2.21 4.18
N HIS A 329 6.98 1.82 3.04
CA HIS A 329 7.78 1.36 1.90
C HIS A 329 7.94 2.51 0.91
N VAL A 330 9.17 2.80 0.49
CA VAL A 330 9.46 3.93 -0.41
C VAL A 330 9.97 3.39 -1.73
N PHE A 331 9.36 3.82 -2.81
CA PHE A 331 9.66 3.38 -4.17
C PHE A 331 10.02 4.57 -5.04
N ASP A 332 11.17 4.52 -5.71
CA ASP A 332 11.53 5.49 -6.75
C ASP A 332 11.11 4.91 -8.11
N PHE A 333 10.12 5.54 -8.74
CA PHE A 333 9.53 5.15 -10.02
C PHE A 333 10.07 6.06 -11.13
N TYR A 334 10.74 5.48 -12.12
CA TYR A 334 11.40 6.24 -13.19
C TYR A 334 10.44 6.44 -14.38
N THR A 335 10.27 7.69 -14.81
CA THR A 335 9.45 8.07 -15.97
C THR A 335 10.34 8.62 -17.09
N GLY A 336 9.94 8.37 -18.36
CA GLY A 336 10.59 8.96 -19.55
C GLY A 336 11.76 8.17 -20.17
N PHE A 337 11.52 6.92 -20.57
CA PHE A 337 12.48 6.11 -21.37
C PHE A 337 12.36 6.36 -22.88
#